data_AF-A0A1I8BPG3-F1
#
_entry.id   AF-A0A1I8BPG3-F1
#
_cell.length_a   1.000
_cell.length_b   1.000
_cell.length_c   1.000
_cell.angle_alpha   90.00
_cell.angle_beta   90.00
_cell.angle_gamma   90.00
#
_symmetry.space_group_name_H-M   'P 1'
#
loop_
_entity.id
_entity.type
_entity.pdbx_description
1 polymer ?
#
loop_
_entity_poly.entity_id
_entity_poly.type
_entity_poly.pdbx_seq_one_letter_code
_entity_poly.pdbx_strand_id
1 'polypeptide(L)'
;MTWTDELATWDPSLFNNVRTTMISRRSHATLTSLTPNRTKVESYPTFSVRVGCNFDFSDYPNDEQNCAARLYTTNVMSEVELSIYYNLVPSVMLGWGNQSIKKNIQEWELLSVDANLSFYKSHRKYSNERPSTAYEAQSTW
;
A
#
# COMPACT_ATOMS: atom_id res chain seq x y z
N MET A 1 -4.92 -3.18 -1.07
CA MET A 1 -5.30 -2.13 -0.10
C MET A 1 -6.48 -2.63 0.71
N THR A 2 -6.52 -2.32 2.00
CA THR A 2 -7.55 -2.82 2.92
C THR A 2 -8.04 -1.69 3.80
N TRP A 3 -9.35 -1.57 3.99
CA TRP A 3 -9.97 -0.59 4.90
C TRP A 3 -11.24 -1.16 5.53
N THR A 4 -11.81 -0.43 6.48
CA THR A 4 -13.11 -0.76 7.09
C THR A 4 -14.17 0.21 6.55
N ASP A 5 -15.34 -0.31 6.22
CA ASP A 5 -16.48 0.45 5.75
C ASP A 5 -17.68 0.21 6.68
N GLU A 6 -18.32 1.30 7.11
CA GLU A 6 -19.47 1.31 8.04
C GLU A 6 -20.82 1.43 7.31
N LEU A 7 -20.81 1.74 6.01
CA LEU A 7 -22.03 1.89 5.20
C LEU A 7 -22.34 0.62 4.41
N ALA A 8 -21.31 -0.07 3.93
CA ALA A 8 -21.42 -1.31 3.17
C ALA A 8 -21.57 -2.54 4.08
N THR A 9 -22.55 -2.52 5.00
CA THR A 9 -22.72 -3.52 6.06
C THR A 9 -24.00 -4.32 5.92
N TRP A 10 -23.97 -5.59 6.31
CA TRP A 10 -25.15 -6.46 6.31
C TRP A 10 -25.03 -7.54 7.39
N ASP A 11 -26.18 -8.03 7.86
CA ASP A 11 -26.27 -9.21 8.73
C ASP A 11 -26.28 -10.49 7.88
N PRO A 12 -25.24 -11.35 7.94
CA PRO A 12 -25.19 -12.58 7.17
C PRO A 12 -26.41 -13.50 7.39
N SER A 13 -27.03 -13.48 8.57
CA SER A 13 -28.18 -14.35 8.88
C SER A 13 -29.39 -14.09 7.99
N LEU A 14 -29.55 -12.84 7.51
CA LEU A 14 -30.61 -12.42 6.61
C LEU A 14 -30.32 -12.76 5.13
N PHE A 15 -29.09 -13.18 4.82
CA PHE A 15 -28.62 -13.42 3.45
C PHE A 15 -27.95 -14.80 3.34
N ASN A 16 -28.62 -15.86 3.79
CA ASN A 16 -28.12 -17.25 3.69
C ASN A 16 -26.72 -17.45 4.29
N ASN A 17 -26.38 -16.74 5.37
CA ASN A 17 -25.07 -16.75 6.02
C ASN A 17 -23.91 -16.32 5.10
N VAL A 18 -24.17 -15.55 4.05
CA VAL A 18 -23.13 -15.00 3.17
C VAL A 18 -22.33 -13.95 3.94
N ARG A 19 -21.04 -14.25 4.19
CA ARG A 19 -20.11 -13.35 4.89
C ARG A 19 -19.17 -12.60 3.95
N THR A 20 -19.03 -13.07 2.71
CA THR A 20 -18.09 -12.50 1.75
C THR A 20 -18.77 -12.32 0.41
N THR A 21 -18.58 -11.15 -0.21
CA THR A 21 -19.12 -10.83 -1.54
C THR A 21 -18.14 -9.94 -2.31
N MET A 22 -18.29 -9.89 -3.64
CA MET A 22 -17.47 -9.08 -4.52
C MET A 22 -18.37 -8.08 -5.27
N ILE A 23 -18.10 -6.77 -5.13
CA ILE A 23 -18.98 -5.73 -5.71
C ILE A 23 -18.77 -5.55 -7.21
N SER A 24 -17.55 -5.72 -7.72
CA SER A 24 -17.28 -5.54 -9.15
C SER A 24 -16.09 -6.36 -9.61
N ARG A 25 -16.23 -7.04 -10.76
CA ARG A 25 -15.13 -7.73 -11.43
C ARG A 25 -14.00 -6.80 -11.86
N ARG A 26 -14.27 -5.50 -12.02
CA ARG A 26 -13.28 -4.50 -12.47
C ARG A 26 -12.48 -3.89 -11.32
N SER A 27 -13.09 -3.73 -10.14
CA SER A 27 -12.42 -3.12 -8.98
C SER A 27 -11.63 -4.13 -8.14
N HIS A 28 -11.77 -5.43 -8.43
CA HIS A 28 -11.18 -6.53 -7.67
C HIS A 28 -11.31 -6.31 -6.15
N ALA A 29 -12.50 -5.87 -5.73
CA ALA A 29 -12.81 -5.51 -4.35
C ALA A 29 -13.72 -6.57 -3.72
N THR A 30 -13.20 -7.21 -2.69
CA THR A 30 -13.90 -8.21 -1.87
C THR A 30 -14.28 -7.59 -0.55
N LEU A 31 -15.55 -7.77 -0.17
CA LEU A 31 -16.11 -7.30 1.09
C LEU A 31 -16.33 -8.50 1.98
N THR A 32 -15.87 -8.40 3.22
CA THR A 32 -16.05 -9.42 4.25
C THR A 32 -16.72 -8.79 5.48
N SER A 33 -17.93 -9.25 5.80
CA SER A 33 -18.66 -8.85 7.00
C SER A 33 -17.95 -9.41 8.23
N LEU A 34 -17.38 -8.52 9.05
CA LEU A 34 -16.77 -8.86 10.34
C LEU A 34 -17.85 -8.90 11.42
N THR A 35 -18.71 -7.87 11.43
CA THR A 35 -19.90 -7.77 12.29
C THR A 35 -21.05 -7.21 11.45
N PRO A 36 -22.32 -7.28 11.91
CA PRO A 36 -23.45 -6.71 11.17
C PRO A 36 -23.33 -5.23 10.82
N ASN A 37 -22.49 -4.49 11.56
CA ASN A 37 -22.26 -3.05 11.39
C ASN A 37 -20.83 -2.73 10.94
N ARG A 38 -20.04 -3.73 10.53
CA ARG A 38 -18.63 -3.51 10.16
C ARG A 38 -18.19 -4.47 9.08
N THR A 39 -17.75 -3.89 7.96
CA THR A 39 -17.25 -4.65 6.82
C THR A 39 -15.79 -4.31 6.57
N LYS A 40 -14.99 -5.35 6.36
CA LYS A 40 -13.63 -5.22 5.85
C LYS A 40 -13.69 -5.23 4.33
N VAL A 41 -13.07 -4.24 3.69
CA VAL A 41 -12.93 -4.18 2.24
C VAL A 41 -11.48 -4.45 1.88
N GLU A 42 -11.27 -5.39 0.97
CA GLU A 42 -9.96 -5.74 0.43
C GLU A 42 -9.97 -5.56 -1.08
N SER A 43 -9.10 -4.70 -1.60
CA SER A 43 -8.98 -4.42 -3.02
C SER A 43 -7.58 -4.72 -3.53
N TYR A 44 -7.51 -5.46 -4.64
CA TYR A 44 -6.27 -5.82 -5.35
C TYR A 44 -6.28 -5.24 -6.77
N PRO A 45 -6.14 -3.91 -6.92
CA PRO A 45 -6.12 -3.30 -8.24
C PRO A 45 -4.81 -3.63 -8.95
N THR A 46 -4.89 -3.88 -10.26
CA THR A 46 -3.72 -3.94 -11.14
C THR A 46 -3.45 -2.55 -11.70
N PHE A 47 -2.23 -2.03 -11.50
CA PHE A 47 -1.81 -0.76 -12.07
C PHE A 47 -0.42 -0.86 -12.69
N SER A 48 -0.13 0.02 -13.64
CA SER A 48 1.20 0.19 -14.23
C SER A 48 1.72 1.57 -13.85
N VAL A 49 2.81 1.63 -13.09
CA VAL A 49 3.39 2.88 -12.59
C VAL A 49 4.78 3.07 -13.17
N ARG A 50 5.10 4.31 -13.55
CA ARG A 50 6.44 4.74 -13.94
C ARG A 50 6.92 5.76 -12.91
N VAL A 51 8.07 5.52 -12.31
CA VAL A 51 8.66 6.37 -11.27
C VAL A 51 9.93 6.99 -11.80
N GLY A 52 10.11 8.29 -11.56
CA GLY A 52 11.37 8.96 -11.81
C GLY A 52 12.35 8.65 -10.67
N CYS A 53 13.57 8.26 -11.03
CA CYS A 53 14.65 8.01 -10.07
C CYS A 53 15.90 8.73 -10.57
N ASN A 54 16.62 9.36 -9.64
CA ASN A 54 17.87 10.04 -9.96
C ASN A 54 19.02 9.07 -9.76
N PHE A 55 19.63 8.62 -10.86
CA PHE A 55 20.70 7.63 -10.81
C PHE A 55 22.05 8.29 -10.54
N ASP A 56 22.88 7.62 -9.75
CA ASP A 56 24.28 7.97 -9.54
C ASP A 56 25.17 6.99 -10.31
N PHE A 57 25.81 7.46 -11.37
CA PHE A 57 26.66 6.64 -12.26
C PHE A 57 28.15 6.73 -11.91
N SER A 58 28.50 7.19 -10.71
CA SER A 58 29.89 7.38 -10.30
C SER A 58 30.72 6.09 -10.31
N ASP A 59 30.10 4.92 -10.14
CA ASP A 59 30.76 3.61 -10.08
C ASP A 59 30.42 2.69 -11.27
N TYR A 60 30.08 3.27 -12.43
CA TYR A 60 29.78 2.48 -13.63
C TYR A 60 30.95 1.55 -14.01
N PRO A 61 30.73 0.25 -14.27
CA PRO A 61 29.43 -0.41 -14.53
C PRO A 61 28.81 -1.14 -13.32
N ASN A 62 29.35 -1.00 -12.11
CA ASN A 62 28.88 -1.70 -10.91
C ASN A 62 28.04 -0.80 -10.01
N ASP A 63 27.37 0.20 -10.57
CA ASP A 63 26.61 1.18 -9.81
C ASP A 63 25.37 0.57 -9.14
N GLU A 64 25.15 0.95 -7.88
CA GLU A 64 23.95 0.58 -7.13
C GLU A 64 22.97 1.75 -7.07
N GLN A 65 21.70 1.49 -7.41
CA GLN A 65 20.66 2.52 -7.45
C GLN A 65 19.60 2.31 -6.37
N ASN A 66 19.31 3.37 -5.61
CA ASN A 66 18.23 3.38 -4.63
C ASN A 66 17.08 4.26 -5.09
N CYS A 67 15.97 3.62 -5.49
CA CYS A 67 14.78 4.28 -6.01
C CYS A 67 13.59 4.11 -5.09
N ALA A 68 12.90 5.22 -4.80
CA ALA A 68 11.71 5.22 -3.95
C ALA A 68 10.42 5.29 -4.79
N ALA A 69 9.60 4.26 -4.72
CA ALA A 69 8.20 4.32 -5.15
C ALA A 69 7.32 4.70 -3.95
N ARG A 70 6.66 5.86 -4.02
CA ARG A 70 5.85 6.37 -2.91
C ARG A 70 4.36 6.35 -3.25
N LEU A 71 3.57 5.76 -2.37
CA LEU A 71 2.13 5.90 -2.35
C LEU A 71 1.78 6.89 -1.24
N TYR A 72 0.99 7.90 -1.57
CA TYR A 72 0.55 8.92 -0.63
C TYR A 72 -0.91 9.27 -0.87
N THR A 73 -1.55 9.83 0.14
CA THR A 73 -2.89 10.40 0.06
C THR A 73 -2.80 11.93 0.10
N THR A 74 -3.69 12.61 -0.62
CA THR A 74 -3.83 14.07 -0.54
C THR A 74 -4.68 14.50 0.65
N ASN A 75 -5.41 13.57 1.27
CA ASN A 75 -6.19 13.82 2.47
C ASN A 75 -5.28 13.87 3.69
N VAL A 76 -5.68 14.70 4.66
CA VAL A 76 -4.95 14.81 5.93
C VAL A 76 -5.05 13.52 6.73
N MET A 77 -4.05 13.26 7.58
CA MET A 77 -4.01 12.07 8.42
C MET A 77 -5.20 11.96 9.38
N SER A 78 -5.83 13.07 9.75
CA SER A 78 -7.07 13.05 10.57
C SER A 78 -8.26 12.42 9.86
N GLU A 79 -8.22 12.29 8.53
CA GLU A 79 -9.27 11.65 7.72
C GLU A 79 -8.82 10.27 7.21
N VAL A 80 -7.62 10.20 6.63
CA VAL A 80 -7.09 8.97 6.03
C VAL A 80 -5.69 8.72 6.54
N GLU A 81 -5.53 7.66 7.32
CA GLU A 81 -4.23 7.21 7.79
C GLU A 81 -3.76 5.98 7.02
N LEU A 82 -2.65 6.11 6.30
CA LEU A 82 -1.98 4.98 5.66
C LEU A 82 -1.15 4.21 6.69
N SER A 83 -1.26 2.88 6.64
CA SER A 83 -0.47 1.98 7.47
C SER A 83 0.04 0.79 6.66
N ILE A 84 1.17 0.23 7.07
CA ILE A 84 1.71 -0.98 6.47
C ILE A 84 0.88 -2.16 6.95
N TYR A 85 0.27 -2.89 6.01
CA TYR A 85 -0.60 -4.01 6.31
C TYR A 85 0.16 -5.09 7.12
N TYR A 86 -0.25 -5.30 8.37
CA TYR A 86 0.29 -6.31 9.31
C TYR A 86 1.82 -6.33 9.46
N ASN A 87 2.52 -5.20 9.29
CA ASN A 87 3.99 -5.16 9.30
C ASN A 87 4.63 -6.21 8.38
N LEU A 88 3.97 -6.53 7.26
CA LEU A 88 4.49 -7.50 6.31
C LEU A 88 5.82 -7.02 5.75
N VAL A 89 6.77 -7.95 5.64
CA VAL A 89 8.01 -7.72 4.93
C VAL A 89 7.67 -7.52 3.45
N PRO A 90 8.11 -6.41 2.82
CA PRO A 90 7.86 -6.21 1.41
C PRO A 90 8.52 -7.32 0.58
N SER A 91 7.79 -7.82 -0.40
CA SER A 91 8.29 -8.81 -1.34
C SER A 91 7.91 -8.40 -2.75
N VAL A 92 8.85 -8.55 -3.67
CA VAL A 92 8.61 -8.34 -5.10
C VAL A 92 8.73 -9.67 -5.82
N MET A 93 7.73 -10.00 -6.61
CA MET A 93 7.69 -11.21 -7.43
C MET A 93 7.91 -10.80 -8.90
N LEU A 94 9.10 -11.08 -9.43
CA LEU A 94 9.51 -10.69 -10.78
C LEU A 94 9.23 -11.75 -11.86
N GLY A 95 8.91 -12.97 -11.44
CA GLY A 95 8.64 -14.10 -12.34
C GLY A 95 7.35 -14.81 -12.00
N TRP A 96 6.82 -15.54 -12.99
CA TRP A 96 5.60 -16.34 -12.87
C TRP A 96 5.95 -17.83 -13.05
N GLY A 97 5.25 -18.72 -12.33
CA GLY A 97 5.44 -20.17 -12.44
C GLY A 97 6.86 -20.62 -12.08
N ASN A 98 7.53 -21.34 -13.00
CA ASN A 98 8.89 -21.89 -12.79
C ASN A 98 10.00 -20.83 -12.69
N GLN A 99 9.68 -19.54 -12.88
CA GLN A 99 10.63 -18.43 -12.72
C GLN A 99 10.47 -17.70 -11.36
N SER A 100 9.93 -18.37 -10.33
CA SER A 100 9.61 -17.75 -9.04
C SER A 100 10.79 -17.10 -8.30
N ILE A 101 12.04 -17.43 -8.65
CA ILE A 101 13.27 -16.90 -8.04
C ILE A 101 13.99 -15.90 -8.97
N LYS A 102 13.27 -15.29 -9.92
CA LYS A 102 13.86 -14.28 -10.79
C LYS A 102 14.23 -13.04 -9.97
N LYS A 103 15.52 -12.70 -9.95
CA LYS A 103 16.04 -11.45 -9.36
C LYS A 103 16.51 -10.44 -10.40
N ASN A 104 16.86 -10.92 -11.59
CA ASN A 104 17.41 -10.10 -12.67
C ASN A 104 16.31 -9.66 -13.63
N ILE A 105 16.30 -8.37 -13.97
CA ILE A 105 15.47 -7.78 -15.01
C ILE A 105 16.41 -7.06 -15.98
N GLN A 106 16.52 -7.59 -17.20
CA GLN A 106 17.48 -7.07 -18.18
C GLN A 106 18.91 -7.09 -17.59
N GLU A 107 19.52 -5.92 -17.42
CA GLU A 107 20.89 -5.74 -16.91
C GLU A 107 20.93 -5.39 -15.41
N TRP A 108 19.79 -5.35 -14.73
CA TRP A 108 19.67 -4.98 -13.32
C TRP A 108 19.35 -6.18 -12.42
N GLU A 109 20.02 -6.25 -11.27
CA GLU A 109 19.68 -7.18 -10.18
C GLU A 109 18.91 -6.45 -9.07
N LEU A 110 17.79 -7.05 -8.62
CA LEU A 110 17.10 -6.57 -7.44
C LEU A 110 17.79 -7.05 -6.17
N LEU A 111 18.45 -6.14 -5.46
CA LEU A 111 19.16 -6.42 -4.20
C LEU A 111 18.21 -6.51 -3.00
N SER A 112 17.44 -5.45 -2.74
CA SER A 112 16.51 -5.36 -1.62
C SER A 112 15.29 -4.51 -1.96
N VAL A 113 14.24 -4.67 -1.16
CA VAL A 113 13.04 -3.82 -1.19
C VAL A 113 12.68 -3.54 0.25
N ASP A 114 12.48 -2.27 0.57
CA ASP A 114 12.08 -1.82 1.89
C ASP A 114 10.76 -1.05 1.82
N ALA A 115 9.93 -1.20 2.85
CA ALA A 115 8.66 -0.51 2.98
C ALA A 115 8.69 0.32 4.25
N ASN A 116 8.84 1.64 4.08
CA ASN A 116 8.93 2.59 5.19
C ASN A 116 7.77 3.58 5.13
N LEU A 117 7.25 3.92 6.31
CA LEU A 117 6.25 4.98 6.45
C LEU A 117 6.95 6.30 6.79
N SER A 118 6.53 7.36 6.12
CA SER A 118 7.02 8.71 6.38
C SER A 118 5.84 9.68 6.31
N PHE A 119 5.92 10.73 7.10
CA PHE A 119 4.85 11.71 7.28
C PHE A 119 5.31 13.06 6.77
N TYR A 120 4.49 13.71 5.96
CA TYR A 120 4.76 15.04 5.46
C TYR A 120 4.13 16.08 6.40
N LYS A 121 4.97 16.75 7.20
CA LYS A 121 4.52 17.72 8.20
C LYS A 121 4.40 19.12 7.59
N SER A 122 3.57 19.98 8.20
CA SER A 122 3.27 21.38 7.80
C SER A 122 4.47 22.26 7.43
N HIS A 123 5.67 21.95 7.94
CA HIS A 123 6.92 22.65 7.61
C HIS A 123 7.59 22.18 6.30
N ARG A 124 6.85 21.47 5.42
CA ARG A 124 7.36 20.87 4.17
C ARG A 124 8.54 19.91 4.36
N LYS A 125 8.57 19.26 5.53
CA LYS A 125 9.62 18.31 5.89
C LYS A 125 9.01 16.95 6.11
N TYR A 126 9.68 15.93 5.58
CA TYR A 126 9.39 14.55 5.88
C TYR A 126 9.94 14.19 7.25
N SER A 127 9.19 13.38 7.99
CA SER A 127 9.57 12.85 9.29
C SER A 127 9.15 11.39 9.38
N ASN A 128 9.94 10.56 10.06
CA ASN A 128 9.57 9.17 10.36
C ASN A 128 8.73 9.07 11.64
N GLU A 129 8.56 10.18 12.35
CA GLU A 129 7.82 10.23 13.60
C GLU A 129 6.35 10.55 13.35
N ARG A 130 5.49 9.62 13.76
CA ARG A 130 4.04 9.77 13.72
C ARG A 130 3.61 11.02 14.52
N PRO A 131 2.68 11.84 14.00
CA PRO A 131 2.11 12.95 14.78
C PRO A 131 1.46 12.44 16.06
N SER A 132 1.71 13.13 17.16
CA SER A 132 1.29 12.71 18.50
C SER A 132 -0.04 13.33 18.93
N THR A 133 -0.40 14.48 18.33
CA THR A 133 -1.61 15.22 18.66
C THR A 133 -2.59 15.28 17.48
N ALA A 134 -3.88 15.44 17.79
CA ALA A 134 -4.92 15.61 16.77
C ALA A 134 -4.69 16.86 15.90
N TYR A 135 -4.14 17.93 16.49
CA TYR A 135 -3.80 19.15 15.77
C TYR A 135 -2.68 18.94 14.75
N GLU A 136 -1.63 18.18 15.13
CA GLU A 136 -0.58 17.79 14.19
C GLU A 136 -1.15 16.91 13.06
N ALA A 137 -2.04 15.97 13.38
CA ALA A 137 -2.66 15.10 12.37
C ALA A 137 -3.52 15.86 11.34
N GLN A 138 -4.15 16.97 11.74
CA GLN A 138 -4.90 17.85 10.81
C GLN A 138 -4.00 18.62 9.82
N SER A 139 -2.69 18.65 10.07
CA SER A 139 -1.71 19.37 9.24
C SER A 139 -0.58 18.47 8.74
N THR A 140 -0.81 17.15 8.79
CA THR A 140 0.12 16.11 8.34
C THR A 140 -0.58 15.22 7.31
N TRP A 141 0.21 14.75 6.34
CA TRP A 141 -0.20 13.81 5.29
C TRP A 141 0.67 12.55 5.33
#